data_AF-A0A438BLM4-F1
#
_entry.id   AF-A0A438BLM4-F1
#
_cell.length_a   1.000
_cell.length_b   1.000
_cell.length_c   1.000
_cell.angle_alpha   90.00
_cell.angle_beta   90.00
_cell.angle_gamma   90.00
#
_symmetry.space_group_name_H-M   'P 1'
#
loop_
_entity.id
_entity.type
_entity.pdbx_description
1 polymer ?
#
loop_
_entity_poly.entity_id
_entity_poly.type
_entity_poly.pdbx_seq_one_letter_code
_entity_poly.pdbx_strand_id
1 'polypeptide(L)'
;MNQHGDKKKLVKDEEIVRILATRSKPHLKAVFKGYKETFNKNIEEDLDETSLKGTIYCLYAPPMYFSKILDSTMKANTNEDEKEALTRVIVTRANVDIKDIAEEYNKQYGTPLTKKIEDVALGNYKDFLVTLVQRAG
;
A
#
# COMPACT_ATOMS: atom_id res chain seq x y z
N MET A 1 -27.30 33.68 -7.45
CA MET A 1 -26.74 32.99 -6.26
C MET A 1 -25.88 31.84 -6.76
N ASN A 2 -24.60 32.08 -7.03
CA ASN A 2 -23.70 31.04 -7.55
C ASN A 2 -22.85 30.53 -6.39
N GLN A 3 -23.32 29.47 -5.74
CA GLN A 3 -22.52 28.70 -4.79
C GLN A 3 -21.99 27.46 -5.51
N HIS A 4 -20.87 27.61 -6.21
CA HIS A 4 -19.94 26.51 -6.48
C HIS A 4 -18.61 26.97 -5.89
N GLY A 5 -18.40 26.60 -4.62
CA GLY A 5 -17.12 26.80 -3.97
C GLY A 5 -16.13 25.84 -4.62
N ASP A 6 -15.38 26.33 -5.61
CA ASP A 6 -14.16 25.69 -6.07
C ASP A 6 -13.23 25.58 -4.86
N LYS A 7 -13.19 24.40 -4.24
CA LYS A 7 -12.16 24.07 -3.25
C LYS A 7 -10.84 24.17 -3.99
N LYS A 8 -10.14 25.29 -3.83
CA LYS A 8 -8.80 25.50 -4.38
C LYS A 8 -7.92 24.35 -3.90
N LYS A 9 -7.57 23.45 -4.82
CA LYS A 9 -6.73 22.29 -4.52
C LYS A 9 -5.43 22.80 -3.92
N LEU A 10 -5.14 22.40 -2.68
CA LEU A 10 -3.97 22.87 -1.94
C LEU A 10 -2.66 22.43 -2.62
N VAL A 11 -2.74 21.40 -3.46
CA VAL A 11 -1.62 20.73 -4.09
C VAL A 11 -1.95 20.48 -5.57
N LYS A 12 -1.03 20.85 -6.47
CA LYS A 12 -1.14 20.53 -7.91
C LYS A 12 -0.46 19.19 -8.18
N ASP A 13 -1.10 18.33 -8.97
CA ASP A 13 -0.60 16.97 -9.25
C ASP A 13 0.77 17.00 -9.94
N GLU A 14 1.04 17.97 -10.83
CA GLU A 14 2.35 18.16 -11.48
C GLU A 14 3.49 18.42 -10.50
N GLU A 15 3.25 19.22 -9.45
CA GLU A 15 4.26 19.49 -8.43
C GLU A 15 4.54 18.26 -7.59
N ILE A 16 3.51 17.45 -7.31
CA ILE A 16 3.67 16.17 -6.61
C ILE A 16 4.48 15.21 -7.46
N VAL A 17 4.16 15.06 -8.75
CA VAL A 17 4.93 14.22 -9.67
C VAL A 17 6.40 14.67 -9.68
N ARG A 18 6.66 15.97 -9.79
CA ARG A 18 8.02 16.52 -9.75
C ARG A 18 8.74 16.17 -8.44
N ILE A 19 8.09 16.34 -7.30
CA ILE A 19 8.68 16.05 -5.98
C ILE A 19 8.96 14.54 -5.85
N LEU A 20 7.99 13.68 -6.15
CA LEU A 20 8.11 12.23 -6.06
C LEU A 20 9.20 11.68 -6.99
N ALA A 21 9.33 12.25 -8.20
CA ALA A 21 10.31 11.79 -9.19
C ALA A 21 11.75 12.28 -8.95
N THR A 22 11.93 13.38 -8.20
CA THR A 22 13.25 14.04 -8.09
C THR A 22 13.84 14.08 -6.69
N ARG A 23 13.08 13.72 -5.65
CA ARG A 23 13.55 13.78 -4.25
C ARG A 23 13.87 12.39 -3.71
N SER A 24 14.89 12.33 -2.86
CA SER A 24 15.30 11.09 -2.20
C SER A 24 14.27 10.62 -1.17
N LYS A 25 14.26 9.32 -0.84
CA LYS A 25 13.34 8.76 0.16
C LYS A 25 13.40 9.48 1.53
N PRO A 26 14.59 9.80 2.10
CA PRO A 26 14.65 10.57 3.35
C PRO A 26 14.02 11.97 3.23
N HIS A 27 14.23 12.65 2.09
CA HIS A 27 13.62 13.95 1.83
C HIS A 27 12.09 13.82 1.76
N LEU A 28 11.57 12.84 1.02
CA LEU A 28 10.12 12.60 0.91
C LEU A 28 9.50 12.34 2.29
N LYS A 29 10.15 11.54 3.14
CA LYS A 29 9.72 11.32 4.53
C LYS A 29 9.62 12.62 5.32
N ALA A 30 10.62 13.50 5.22
CA ALA A 30 10.60 14.79 5.90
C ALA A 30 9.48 15.71 5.38
N VAL A 31 9.26 15.74 4.05
CA VAL A 31 8.19 16.53 3.43
C VAL A 31 6.81 16.06 3.90
N PHE A 32 6.53 14.75 3.88
CA PHE A 32 5.22 14.25 4.30
C PHE A 32 4.97 14.45 5.79
N LYS A 33 6.01 14.32 6.62
CA LYS A 33 5.93 14.65 8.05
C LYS A 33 5.63 16.14 8.25
N GLY A 34 6.35 17.03 7.58
CA GLY A 34 6.12 18.48 7.68
C GLY A 34 4.74 18.89 7.17
N TYR A 35 4.22 18.24 6.13
CA TYR A 35 2.85 18.43 5.65
C TYR A 35 1.84 18.10 6.75
N LYS A 36 1.99 16.94 7.39
CA LYS A 36 1.11 16.51 8.48
C LYS A 36 1.16 17.46 9.67
N GLU A 37 2.34 17.94 10.05
CA GLU A 37 2.49 18.90 11.16
C GLU A 37 1.85 20.27 10.83
N THR A 38 1.93 20.70 9.58
CA THR A 38 1.41 22.00 9.13
C THR A 38 -0.11 22.00 8.94
N PHE A 39 -0.65 20.92 8.38
CA PHE A 39 -2.06 20.86 7.95
C PHE A 39 -2.91 19.90 8.79
N ASN A 40 -2.31 19.19 9.76
CA ASN A 40 -2.95 18.19 10.61
C ASN A 40 -3.70 17.08 9.84
N LYS A 41 -3.21 16.73 8.66
CA LYS A 41 -3.71 15.65 7.79
C LYS A 41 -2.59 15.13 6.91
N ASN A 42 -2.70 13.90 6.41
CA ASN A 42 -1.68 13.35 5.52
C ASN A 42 -1.86 13.86 4.09
N ILE A 43 -0.77 13.97 3.33
CA ILE A 43 -0.77 14.57 1.99
C ILE A 43 -1.67 13.82 1.00
N GLU A 44 -1.77 12.50 1.14
CA GLU A 44 -2.60 11.62 0.32
C GLU A 44 -4.11 11.84 0.51
N GLU A 45 -4.52 12.50 1.60
CA GLU A 45 -5.91 12.88 1.84
C GLU A 45 -6.35 14.04 0.95
N ASP A 46 -5.40 14.84 0.46
CA ASP A 46 -5.62 15.98 -0.45
C ASP A 46 -5.39 15.66 -1.93
N LEU A 47 -5.10 14.40 -2.24
CA LEU A 47 -4.97 13.94 -3.62
C LEU A 47 -6.28 13.31 -4.08
N ASP A 48 -6.63 13.52 -5.34
CA ASP A 48 -7.73 12.82 -6.00
C ASP A 48 -7.22 11.56 -6.71
N GLU A 49 -6.03 11.65 -7.30
CA GLU A 49 -5.41 10.62 -8.12
C GLU A 49 -4.95 9.41 -7.29
N THR A 50 -5.57 8.25 -7.54
CA THR A 50 -5.28 7.00 -6.82
C THR A 50 -3.86 6.51 -7.07
N SER A 51 -3.32 6.75 -8.28
CA SER A 51 -1.95 6.41 -8.67
C SER A 51 -0.90 7.16 -7.84
N LEU A 52 -1.12 8.45 -7.58
CA LEU A 52 -0.23 9.27 -6.75
C LEU A 52 -0.29 8.82 -5.28
N LYS A 53 -1.49 8.53 -4.75
CA LYS A 53 -1.63 7.95 -3.40
C LYS A 53 -0.85 6.65 -3.28
N GLY A 54 -1.01 5.75 -4.25
CA GLY A 54 -0.28 4.48 -4.29
C GLY A 54 1.25 4.68 -4.29
N THR A 55 1.72 5.64 -5.08
CA THR A 55 3.15 5.99 -5.15
C THR A 55 3.68 6.52 -3.82
N ILE A 56 2.93 7.39 -3.15
CA ILE A 56 3.28 7.93 -1.83
C ILE A 56 3.37 6.80 -0.80
N TYR A 57 2.36 5.93 -0.70
CA TYR A 57 2.40 4.79 0.21
C TYR A 57 3.58 3.87 -0.08
N CYS A 58 3.84 3.56 -1.36
CA CYS A 58 4.96 2.72 -1.77
C CYS A 58 6.33 3.31 -1.37
N LEU A 59 6.50 4.64 -1.44
CA LEU A 59 7.76 5.31 -1.09
C LEU A 59 7.93 5.55 0.42
N TYR A 60 6.83 5.84 1.13
CA TYR A 60 6.85 6.28 2.52
C TYR A 60 6.58 5.14 3.52
N ALA A 61 5.60 4.29 3.22
CA ALA A 61 5.15 3.20 4.06
C ALA A 61 4.92 1.90 3.24
N PRO A 62 6.00 1.32 2.66
CA PRO A 62 5.88 0.13 1.81
C PRO A 62 5.10 -1.03 2.44
N PRO A 63 5.28 -1.38 3.73
CA PRO A 63 4.49 -2.45 4.35
C PRO A 63 2.98 -2.21 4.31
N MET A 64 2.56 -0.96 4.56
CA MET A 64 1.15 -0.55 4.47
C MET A 64 0.63 -0.56 3.03
N TYR A 65 1.47 -0.21 2.05
CA TYR A 65 1.10 -0.29 0.65
C TYR A 65 0.84 -1.74 0.22
N PHE A 66 1.78 -2.63 0.51
CA PHE A 66 1.64 -4.04 0.14
C PHE A 66 0.53 -4.74 0.92
N SER A 67 0.30 -4.42 2.19
CA SER A 67 -0.83 -4.98 2.95
C SER A 67 -2.18 -4.63 2.30
N LYS A 68 -2.34 -3.40 1.79
CA LYS A 68 -3.54 -2.98 1.05
C LYS A 68 -3.72 -3.72 -0.28
N ILE A 69 -2.64 -4.01 -1.00
CA ILE A 69 -2.70 -4.84 -2.22
C ILE A 69 -3.08 -6.27 -1.88
N LEU A 70 -2.47 -6.84 -0.84
CA LEU A 70 -2.78 -8.20 -0.40
C LEU A 70 -4.25 -8.30 0.00
N ASP A 71 -4.78 -7.34 0.75
CA ASP A 71 -6.19 -7.35 1.12
C ASP A 71 -7.12 -7.22 -0.09
N SER A 72 -6.78 -6.32 -1.03
CA SER A 72 -7.59 -6.11 -2.23
C SER A 72 -7.61 -7.31 -3.17
N THR A 73 -6.56 -8.15 -3.14
CA THR A 73 -6.38 -9.36 -3.97
C THR A 73 -6.83 -10.65 -3.28
N MET A 74 -7.14 -10.64 -1.97
CA MET A 74 -7.60 -11.81 -1.22
C MET A 74 -9.11 -11.74 -0.89
N LYS A 75 -9.92 -11.49 -1.92
CA LYS A 75 -11.40 -11.49 -1.84
C LYS A 75 -11.97 -12.86 -2.18
N ALA A 76 -13.26 -13.09 -1.92
CA ALA A 76 -13.88 -14.39 -2.21
C ALA A 76 -13.93 -14.73 -3.72
N ASN A 77 -14.02 -13.72 -4.60
CA ASN A 77 -14.16 -13.89 -6.04
C ASN A 77 -13.01 -13.19 -6.80
N THR A 78 -11.79 -13.72 -6.68
CA THR A 78 -10.62 -13.14 -7.36
C THR A 78 -10.55 -13.50 -8.84
N ASN A 79 -10.23 -12.55 -9.70
CA ASN A 79 -9.86 -12.82 -11.09
C ASN A 79 -8.39 -13.26 -11.22
N GLU A 80 -7.95 -13.58 -12.44
CA GLU A 80 -6.58 -14.05 -12.68
C GLU A 80 -5.53 -12.97 -12.39
N ASP A 81 -5.82 -11.71 -12.75
CA ASP A 81 -4.92 -10.58 -12.49
C ASP A 81 -4.69 -10.34 -10.99
N GLU A 82 -5.73 -10.53 -10.17
CA GLU A 82 -5.67 -10.42 -8.71
C GLU A 82 -4.85 -11.57 -8.10
N LYS A 83 -4.98 -12.80 -8.63
CA LYS A 83 -4.13 -13.93 -8.21
C LYS A 83 -2.67 -13.72 -8.59
N GLU A 84 -2.40 -13.17 -9.78
CA GLU A 84 -1.05 -12.81 -10.21
C GLU A 84 -0.47 -11.72 -9.29
N ALA A 85 -1.26 -10.70 -8.96
CA ALA A 85 -0.84 -9.64 -8.06
C ALA A 85 -0.54 -10.16 -6.65
N LEU A 86 -1.38 -11.05 -6.09
CA LEU A 86 -1.13 -11.73 -4.82
C LEU A 86 0.20 -12.50 -4.85
N THR A 87 0.38 -13.35 -5.87
CA THR A 87 1.61 -14.14 -6.05
C THR A 87 2.82 -13.23 -6.15
N ARG A 88 2.75 -12.19 -6.98
CA ARG A 88 3.84 -11.25 -7.22
C ARG A 88 4.26 -10.54 -5.94
N VAL A 89 3.31 -10.07 -5.13
CA VAL A 89 3.64 -9.43 -3.85
C VAL A 89 4.30 -10.43 -2.90
N ILE A 90 3.68 -11.59 -2.65
CA ILE A 90 4.24 -12.58 -1.71
C ILE A 90 5.65 -13.01 -2.13
N VAL A 91 5.85 -13.34 -3.41
CA VAL A 91 7.15 -13.84 -3.92
C VAL A 91 8.22 -12.75 -3.91
N THR A 92 7.92 -11.54 -4.42
CA THR A 92 8.93 -10.47 -4.52
C THR A 92 9.27 -9.84 -3.18
N ARG A 93 8.39 -9.94 -2.19
CA ARG A 93 8.61 -9.37 -0.85
C ARG A 93 9.11 -10.38 0.17
N ALA A 94 9.05 -11.69 -0.13
CA ALA A 94 9.47 -12.78 0.76
C ALA A 94 10.81 -12.45 1.45
N ASN A 95 11.89 -12.25 0.70
CA ASN A 95 13.21 -12.01 1.30
C ASN A 95 13.55 -10.51 1.48
N VAL A 96 12.55 -9.63 1.48
CA VAL A 96 12.77 -8.18 1.59
C VAL A 96 12.17 -7.64 2.87
N ASP A 97 10.85 -7.78 3.05
CA ASP A 97 10.12 -7.18 4.17
C ASP A 97 8.76 -7.86 4.43
N ILE A 98 8.58 -9.13 4.05
CA ILE A 98 7.28 -9.80 4.21
C ILE A 98 6.84 -9.92 5.68
N LYS A 99 7.78 -9.96 6.64
CA LYS A 99 7.45 -9.93 8.07
C LYS A 99 6.79 -8.61 8.46
N ASP A 100 7.38 -7.50 8.06
CA ASP A 100 6.83 -6.16 8.30
C ASP A 100 5.46 -6.01 7.62
N ILE A 101 5.31 -6.55 6.41
CA ILE A 101 4.02 -6.58 5.69
C ILE A 101 2.99 -7.42 6.46
N ALA A 102 3.36 -8.60 6.97
CA ALA A 102 2.45 -9.48 7.69
C ALA A 102 2.01 -8.87 9.03
N GLU A 103 2.92 -8.21 9.76
CA GLU A 103 2.61 -7.48 10.98
C GLU A 103 1.67 -6.30 10.70
N GLU A 104 1.97 -5.50 9.68
CA GLU A 104 1.16 -4.36 9.29
C GLU A 104 -0.21 -4.80 8.73
N TYR A 105 -0.29 -5.94 8.03
CA TYR A 105 -1.54 -6.57 7.62
C TYR A 105 -2.38 -6.96 8.84
N ASN A 106 -1.82 -7.67 9.81
CA ASN A 106 -2.54 -8.06 11.02
C ASN A 106 -3.03 -6.85 11.82
N LYS A 107 -2.21 -5.80 11.91
CA LYS A 107 -2.58 -4.53 12.56
C LYS A 107 -3.74 -3.82 11.86
N GLN A 108 -3.79 -3.83 10.52
CA GLN A 108 -4.85 -3.17 9.75
C GLN A 108 -6.16 -3.96 9.69
N TYR A 109 -6.08 -5.30 9.58
CA TYR A 109 -7.23 -6.14 9.29
C TYR A 109 -7.63 -7.09 10.42
N GLY A 110 -6.89 -7.09 11.53
CA GLY A 110 -7.17 -7.90 12.72
C GLY A 110 -7.05 -9.41 12.48
N THR A 111 -6.44 -9.83 11.37
CA THR A 111 -6.28 -11.24 10.99
C THR A 111 -4.85 -11.48 10.50
N PRO A 112 -4.18 -12.57 10.93
CA PRO A 112 -2.87 -12.93 10.41
C PRO A 112 -2.90 -13.12 8.88
N LEU A 113 -1.88 -12.61 8.18
CA LEU A 113 -1.78 -12.74 6.73
C LEU A 113 -1.84 -14.21 6.27
N THR A 114 -1.18 -15.13 6.97
CA THR A 114 -1.20 -16.56 6.66
C THR A 114 -2.60 -17.14 6.75
N LYS A 115 -3.37 -16.78 7.78
CA LYS A 115 -4.76 -17.23 7.96
C LYS A 115 -5.63 -16.73 6.81
N LYS A 116 -5.45 -15.47 6.41
CA LYS A 116 -6.20 -14.92 5.28
C LYS A 116 -5.88 -15.64 3.96
N ILE A 117 -4.61 -16.02 3.74
CA ILE A 117 -4.21 -16.83 2.57
C ILE A 117 -4.88 -18.21 2.62
N GLU A 118 -4.93 -18.85 3.79
CA GLU A 118 -5.58 -20.14 3.99
C GLU A 118 -7.09 -20.09 3.70
N ASP A 119 -7.75 -18.96 3.95
CA ASP A 119 -9.18 -18.77 3.68
C ASP A 119 -9.49 -18.64 2.18
N VAL A 120 -8.55 -18.19 1.35
CA VAL A 120 -8.79 -17.84 -0.07
C VAL A 120 -8.07 -18.73 -1.09
N ALA A 121 -7.03 -19.43 -0.67
CA ALA A 121 -6.23 -20.30 -1.53
C ALA A 121 -6.32 -21.76 -1.09
N LEU A 122 -6.16 -22.69 -2.04
CA LEU A 122 -6.26 -24.13 -1.78
C LEU A 122 -5.04 -24.90 -2.32
N GLY A 123 -4.85 -26.11 -1.80
CA GLY A 123 -3.83 -27.07 -2.23
C GLY A 123 -2.40 -26.52 -2.20
N ASN A 124 -1.57 -27.01 -3.13
CA ASN A 124 -0.14 -26.67 -3.17
C ASN A 124 0.13 -25.17 -3.34
N TYR A 125 -0.77 -24.44 -4.00
CA TYR A 125 -0.63 -22.99 -4.17
C TYR A 125 -0.73 -22.27 -2.81
N LYS A 126 -1.71 -22.64 -1.98
CA LYS A 126 -1.83 -22.13 -0.60
C LYS A 126 -0.59 -22.47 0.23
N ASP A 127 -0.17 -23.73 0.21
CA ASP A 127 0.99 -24.18 1.01
C ASP A 127 2.28 -23.46 0.61
N PHE A 128 2.45 -23.20 -0.70
CA PHE A 128 3.55 -22.40 -1.22
C PHE A 128 3.54 -20.96 -0.70
N LEU A 129 2.40 -20.25 -0.80
CA LEU A 129 2.28 -18.87 -0.33
C LEU A 129 2.50 -18.76 1.18
N VAL A 130 1.89 -19.64 1.98
CA VAL A 130 2.07 -19.69 3.43
C VAL A 130 3.54 -19.92 3.80
N THR A 131 4.21 -20.84 3.09
CA THR A 131 5.64 -21.12 3.32
C THR A 131 6.50 -19.87 3.10
N LEU A 132 6.24 -19.09 2.05
CA LEU A 132 6.99 -17.87 1.77
C LEU A 132 6.81 -16.81 2.85
N VAL A 133 5.59 -16.67 3.38
CA VAL A 133 5.32 -15.71 4.47
C VAL A 133 5.99 -16.14 5.78
N GLN A 134 6.00 -17.45 6.08
CA GLN A 134 6.55 -17.97 7.34
C GLN A 134 8.08 -18.11 7.35
N ARG A 135 8.68 -18.47 6.22
CA ARG A 135 10.10 -18.86 6.14
C ARG A 135 11.03 -17.68 5.86
N ALA A 136 10.50 -16.64 5.24
CA ALA A 136 11.22 -15.40 5.01
C ALA A 136 11.79 -14.86 6.31
N GLY A 137 13.09 -14.61 6.35
CA GLY A 137 13.83 -14.11 7.49
C GLY A 137 15.04 -13.31 7.04
#